data_AF-A0ABD2GZE1-F1
#
_entry.id   AF-A0ABD2GZE1-F1
#
_cell.length_a   1.000
_cell.length_b   1.000
_cell.length_c   1.000
_cell.angle_alpha   90.00
_cell.angle_beta   90.00
_cell.angle_gamma   90.00
#
_symmetry.space_group_name_H-M   'P 1'
#
loop_
_entity.id
_entity.type
_entity.pdbx_description
1 polymer ?
#
loop_
_entity_poly.entity_id
_entity_poly.type
_entity_poly.pdbx_seq_one_letter_code
_entity_poly.pdbx_strand_id
1 'polypeptide(L)'
;MISVSGVLALGLFWSALGTEGDNLSGLRRLQREFGSDEERHSLEKSELSKRSAGLNEQTCTALHGVESTLQNSTHSFTFKVSTMGSLSLAWVGDGSGVLLVLTTFQVPLFMMRFGQSNLYKSEDYGKTFKDVTHLINHTFIQSEFGFAISPDHSGKVILTGDVSDVGGFKLFRSQDFGLTFVPTDLPFEPLIQMLYNPGDCNTLVTLSIMLDLWLSEDFGATWRKIHDSVCLVRWGPKNSIYFTTNYNGSCKDKGMLELKKTADYGRSFQTIATRVFSFVLGGALCFCLHHDWQGDTA
;
A
#
# COMPACT_ATOMS: atom_id res chain seq x y z
N MET A 1 -30.82 -0.91 24.38
CA MET A 1 -30.95 -2.04 23.43
C MET A 1 -29.73 -2.04 22.54
N ILE A 2 -29.22 -3.23 22.29
CA ILE A 2 -27.81 -3.53 22.10
C ILE A 2 -27.36 -3.25 20.65
N SER A 3 -26.19 -2.63 20.54
CA SER A 3 -25.42 -2.35 19.33
C SER A 3 -24.87 -3.63 18.71
N VAL A 4 -24.95 -3.77 17.39
CA VAL A 4 -24.16 -4.75 16.62
C VAL A 4 -23.63 -4.06 15.36
N SER A 5 -22.43 -3.49 15.47
CA SER A 5 -21.54 -3.22 14.34
C SER A 5 -20.38 -4.21 14.44
N GLY A 6 -20.29 -5.11 13.48
CA GLY A 6 -19.19 -6.08 13.37
C GLY A 6 -18.56 -5.98 12.00
N VAL A 7 -17.49 -5.19 11.89
CA VAL A 7 -16.56 -5.22 10.76
C VAL A 7 -15.58 -6.36 11.02
N LEU A 8 -15.69 -7.44 10.25
CA LEU A 8 -14.73 -8.54 10.25
C LEU A 8 -13.51 -8.15 9.40
N ALA A 9 -12.40 -7.85 10.08
CA ALA A 9 -11.08 -7.84 9.49
C ALA A 9 -10.60 -9.29 9.32
N LEU A 10 -10.56 -9.78 8.08
CA LEU A 10 -9.94 -11.07 7.75
C LEU A 10 -8.44 -10.86 7.53
N GLY A 11 -7.66 -11.12 8.58
CA GLY A 11 -6.26 -11.51 8.46
C GLY A 11 -6.19 -13.02 8.23
N LEU A 12 -5.60 -13.45 7.12
CA LEU A 12 -5.28 -14.85 6.87
C LEU A 12 -3.75 -15.01 6.84
N PHE A 13 -3.20 -15.43 7.97
CA PHE A 13 -1.93 -16.14 8.04
C PHE A 13 -2.19 -17.60 7.69
N TRP A 14 -1.36 -18.16 6.81
CA TRP A 14 -1.28 -19.59 6.55
C TRP A 14 -0.62 -20.31 7.73
N SER A 15 -1.21 -21.42 8.15
CA SER A 15 -0.53 -22.49 8.88
C SER A 15 -1.03 -23.83 8.36
N ALA A 16 -0.17 -24.51 7.62
CA ALA A 16 -0.33 -25.91 7.28
C ALA A 16 -0.08 -26.76 8.53
N LEU A 17 -1.06 -27.52 8.96
CA LEU A 17 -0.87 -28.60 9.92
C LEU A 17 -1.48 -29.87 9.29
N GLY A 18 -0.60 -30.71 8.75
CA GLY A 18 -0.92 -32.05 8.31
C GLY A 18 -0.99 -32.98 9.51
N THR A 19 -2.05 -33.77 9.56
CA THR A 19 -2.32 -34.81 10.55
C THR A 19 -1.44 -36.04 10.26
N GLU A 20 -0.67 -36.48 11.26
CA GLU A 20 0.20 -37.66 11.18
C GLU A 20 -0.44 -38.82 11.95
N GLY A 21 -0.54 -40.00 11.31
CA GLY A 21 -1.09 -41.23 11.87
C GLY A 21 -0.26 -42.44 11.43
N ASP A 22 0.46 -42.99 12.40
CA ASP A 22 1.09 -44.32 12.52
C ASP A 22 1.43 -45.15 11.27
N ASN A 23 2.73 -45.39 11.07
CA ASN A 23 3.18 -46.73 10.69
C ASN A 23 4.59 -47.05 11.20
N LEU A 24 4.63 -47.71 12.36
CA LEU A 24 5.81 -48.12 13.11
C LEU A 24 6.32 -49.48 12.61
N SER A 25 7.08 -49.52 11.49
CA SER A 25 7.79 -50.76 11.09
C SER A 25 9.06 -50.59 10.25
N GLY A 26 9.51 -49.36 9.96
CA GLY A 26 10.77 -49.10 9.23
C GLY A 26 12.01 -48.85 10.10
N LEU A 27 11.84 -48.62 11.41
CA LEU A 27 12.88 -48.05 12.27
C LEU A 27 13.94 -49.02 12.78
N ARG A 28 13.87 -50.32 12.44
CA ARG A 28 14.89 -51.31 12.84
C ARG A 28 15.91 -51.67 11.75
N ARG A 29 15.80 -51.06 10.56
CA ARG A 29 16.72 -51.34 9.44
C ARG A 29 17.71 -50.22 9.11
N LEU A 30 17.58 -49.04 9.74
CA LEU A 30 18.51 -47.91 9.57
C LEU A 30 19.57 -47.79 10.68
N GLN A 31 19.45 -48.57 11.76
CA GLN A 31 20.36 -48.47 12.91
C GLN A 31 21.64 -49.32 12.78
N ARG A 32 21.90 -49.90 11.59
CA ARG A 32 23.08 -50.73 11.31
C ARG A 32 24.06 -50.13 10.30
N GLU A 33 23.83 -48.90 9.84
CA GLU A 33 24.70 -48.17 8.90
C GLU A 33 25.21 -46.80 9.42
N PHE A 34 24.85 -46.39 10.65
CA PHE A 34 25.28 -45.11 11.25
C PHE A 34 26.43 -45.24 12.26
N GLY A 35 27.30 -46.24 12.08
CA GLY A 35 28.44 -46.53 12.96
C GLY A 35 29.76 -45.86 12.59
N SER A 36 29.77 -44.86 11.70
CA SER A 36 31.02 -44.30 11.15
C SER A 36 31.01 -42.78 10.87
N ASP A 37 30.11 -42.01 11.48
CA ASP A 37 29.98 -40.56 11.24
C ASP A 37 30.47 -39.66 12.39
N GLU A 38 31.09 -40.22 13.44
CA GLU A 38 31.62 -39.42 14.56
C GLU A 38 32.95 -38.70 14.25
N GLU A 39 33.72 -39.11 13.24
CA GLU A 39 35.01 -38.45 12.92
C GLU A 39 34.92 -37.37 11.83
N ARG A 40 33.89 -37.37 10.96
CA ARG A 40 33.75 -36.37 9.89
C ARG A 40 33.09 -35.06 10.35
N HIS A 41 32.39 -35.06 11.48
CA HIS A 41 31.83 -33.84 12.07
C HIS A 41 32.87 -32.90 12.71
N SER A 42 34.12 -33.33 12.84
CA SER A 42 35.20 -32.53 13.46
C SER A 42 35.83 -31.51 12.50
N LEU A 43 35.78 -31.75 11.19
CA LEU A 43 36.44 -30.91 10.18
C LEU A 43 35.49 -29.89 9.53
N GLU A 44 34.19 -30.20 9.38
CA GLU A 44 33.19 -29.25 8.83
C GLU A 44 32.67 -28.23 9.86
N LYS A 45 32.82 -28.49 11.16
CA LYS A 45 32.43 -27.53 12.20
C LYS A 45 33.37 -26.31 12.28
N SER A 46 34.56 -26.41 11.69
CA SER A 46 35.55 -25.33 11.70
C SER A 46 35.26 -24.24 10.65
N GLU A 47 34.57 -24.57 9.55
CA GLU A 47 34.30 -23.61 8.47
C GLU A 47 32.95 -22.89 8.55
N LEU A 48 31.99 -23.39 9.34
CA LEU A 48 30.67 -22.78 9.50
C LEU A 48 30.58 -21.73 10.63
N SER A 49 31.69 -21.40 11.28
CA SER A 49 31.78 -20.28 12.24
C SER A 49 32.36 -19.01 11.60
N LYS A 50 32.00 -18.70 10.35
CA LYS A 50 32.11 -17.32 9.83
C LYS A 50 30.79 -16.59 10.10
N ARG A 51 30.51 -16.37 11.38
CA ARG A 51 29.57 -15.33 11.81
C ARG A 51 30.17 -13.98 11.41
N SER A 52 29.34 -13.12 10.85
CA SER A 52 29.62 -11.74 10.47
C SER A 52 30.00 -10.90 11.69
N ALA A 53 31.24 -11.03 12.13
CA ALA A 53 32.02 -10.07 12.90
C ALA A 53 33.42 -10.69 13.02
N GLY A 54 34.40 -10.13 12.31
CA GLY A 54 35.79 -10.41 12.65
C GLY A 54 35.99 -10.03 14.11
N LEU A 55 36.30 -11.01 14.95
CA LEU A 55 36.75 -10.80 16.33
C LEU A 55 38.12 -10.10 16.29
N ASN A 56 38.10 -8.80 16.04
CA ASN A 56 39.12 -7.92 16.58
C ASN A 56 38.67 -7.63 18.01
N GLU A 57 39.49 -7.98 19.00
CA GLU A 57 39.23 -7.80 20.44
C GLU A 57 38.99 -6.33 20.86
N GLN A 58 38.92 -5.38 19.93
CA GLN A 58 38.49 -3.99 20.15
C GLN A 58 36.97 -3.76 20.18
N THR A 59 36.11 -4.70 19.80
CA THR A 59 34.66 -4.41 19.61
C THR A 59 33.83 -4.20 20.88
N CYS A 60 34.39 -4.37 22.08
CA CYS A 60 33.68 -4.16 23.36
C CYS A 60 34.19 -2.95 24.16
N THR A 61 34.81 -1.96 23.52
CA THR A 61 35.13 -0.69 24.20
C THR A 61 33.87 0.16 24.35
N ALA A 62 33.51 0.52 25.57
CA ALA A 62 32.46 1.50 25.84
C ALA A 62 32.79 2.80 25.09
N LEU A 63 31.94 3.17 24.13
CA LEU A 63 32.11 4.39 23.36
C LEU A 63 31.95 5.59 24.31
N HIS A 64 33.08 6.22 24.63
CA HIS A 64 33.11 7.34 25.56
C HIS A 64 32.45 8.58 24.92
N GLY A 65 31.57 9.27 25.67
CA GLY A 65 30.87 10.47 25.17
C GLY A 65 29.68 10.22 24.25
N VAL A 66 29.21 8.97 24.10
CA VAL A 66 28.00 8.67 23.33
C VAL A 66 26.77 9.30 23.94
N GLU A 67 26.62 9.26 25.27
CA GLU A 67 25.45 9.83 25.94
C GLU A 67 25.31 11.33 25.66
N SER A 68 26.38 12.11 25.79
CA SER A 68 26.34 13.55 25.48
C SER A 68 26.10 13.82 24.00
N THR A 69 26.67 12.99 23.11
CA THR A 69 26.44 13.09 21.66
C THR A 69 24.98 12.79 21.30
N LEU A 70 24.37 11.78 21.93
CA LEU A 70 22.97 11.42 21.73
C LEU A 70 22.03 12.46 22.31
N GLN A 71 22.29 12.97 23.53
CA GLN A 71 21.49 14.04 24.12
C GLN A 71 21.49 15.29 23.26
N ASN A 72 22.65 15.70 22.73
CA ASN A 72 22.74 16.84 21.80
C ASN A 72 22.09 16.55 20.43
N SER A 73 21.94 15.28 20.05
CA SER A 73 21.32 14.88 18.78
C SER A 73 19.85 14.47 18.93
N THR A 74 19.30 14.51 20.15
CA THR A 74 17.90 14.15 20.43
C THR A 74 17.01 15.35 20.23
N HIS A 75 16.10 15.25 19.26
CA HIS A 75 15.13 16.29 18.93
C HIS A 75 13.73 15.78 19.26
N SER A 76 12.89 16.62 19.85
CA SER A 76 11.53 16.25 20.24
C SER A 76 10.54 17.25 19.67
N PHE A 77 9.44 16.74 19.12
CA PHE A 77 8.32 17.52 18.63
C PHE A 77 7.00 16.87 19.06
N THR A 78 6.09 17.67 19.62
CA THR A 78 4.80 17.18 20.13
C THR A 78 3.67 17.61 19.21
N PHE A 79 3.02 16.64 18.56
CA PHE A 79 1.81 16.87 17.78
C PHE A 79 0.59 16.95 18.69
N LYS A 80 -0.27 17.95 18.48
CA LYS A 80 -1.57 18.03 19.16
C LYS A 80 -2.57 17.16 18.41
N VAL A 81 -2.77 15.93 18.87
CA VAL A 81 -3.77 15.00 18.32
C VAL A 81 -4.92 14.85 19.31
N SER A 82 -6.14 15.07 18.86
CA SER A 82 -7.34 14.83 19.65
C SER A 82 -7.54 13.33 19.91
N THR A 83 -8.20 12.94 21.01
CA THR A 83 -8.34 11.55 21.47
C THR A 83 -9.02 10.60 20.47
N MET A 84 -9.76 11.11 19.48
CA MET A 84 -10.37 10.32 18.39
C MET A 84 -9.74 10.65 17.02
N GLY A 85 -8.50 11.14 17.02
CA GLY A 85 -7.79 11.49 15.80
C GLY A 85 -7.01 10.31 15.21
N SER A 86 -6.76 10.36 13.91
CA SER A 86 -5.79 9.49 13.24
C SER A 86 -4.50 10.27 12.95
N LEU A 87 -3.38 9.57 12.92
CA LEU A 87 -2.08 10.12 12.52
C LEU A 87 -1.49 9.26 11.41
N SER A 88 -1.12 9.89 10.31
CA SER A 88 -0.44 9.27 9.17
C SER A 88 0.87 10.00 8.90
N LEU A 89 1.90 9.26 8.47
CA LEU A 89 3.23 9.80 8.21
C LEU A 89 3.74 9.23 6.89
N ALA A 90 4.38 10.08 6.08
CA ALA A 90 4.95 9.68 4.79
C ALA A 90 6.26 10.41 4.52
N TRP A 91 7.29 9.64 4.13
CA TRP A 91 8.52 10.18 3.56
C TRP A 91 8.29 10.59 2.11
N VAL A 92 8.88 11.70 1.69
CA VAL A 92 8.70 12.24 0.33
C VAL A 92 10.05 12.38 -0.35
N GLY A 93 10.35 11.48 -1.29
CA GLY A 93 11.63 11.44 -1.98
C GLY A 93 12.74 10.76 -1.18
N ASP A 94 13.76 10.26 -1.90
CA ASP A 94 14.93 9.63 -1.28
C ASP A 94 16.00 10.67 -0.96
N GLY A 95 16.63 10.58 0.21
CA GLY A 95 17.66 11.52 0.69
C GLY A 95 17.20 12.99 0.89
N SER A 96 15.92 13.30 0.70
CA SER A 96 15.38 14.66 0.80
C SER A 96 15.29 15.17 2.24
N GLY A 97 15.19 14.26 3.22
CA GLY A 97 14.85 14.60 4.60
C GLY A 97 13.42 15.07 4.80
N VAL A 98 12.59 15.04 3.74
CA VAL A 98 11.22 15.55 3.77
C VAL A 98 10.27 14.49 4.33
N LEU A 99 9.51 14.90 5.35
CA LEU A 99 8.54 14.06 6.03
C LEU A 99 7.24 14.84 6.21
N LEU A 100 6.13 14.26 5.75
CA LEU A 100 4.79 14.80 5.93
C LEU A 100 4.07 14.03 7.03
N VAL A 101 3.38 14.75 7.90
CA VAL A 101 2.53 14.18 8.96
C VAL A 101 1.15 14.79 8.85
N LEU A 102 0.14 13.93 8.70
CA LEU A 102 -1.26 14.32 8.65
C LEU A 102 -1.95 13.82 9.92
N THR A 103 -2.64 14.72 10.61
CA THR A 103 -3.52 14.37 11.73
C THR A 103 -4.95 14.73 11.36
N THR A 104 -5.86 13.77 11.42
CA THR A 104 -7.28 14.00 11.14
C THR A 104 -8.10 13.76 12.39
N PHE A 105 -9.16 14.53 12.58
CA PHE A 105 -10.11 14.36 13.69
C PHE A 105 -11.51 14.56 13.14
N GLN A 106 -12.42 13.66 13.49
CA GLN A 106 -13.80 13.73 13.05
C GLN A 106 -14.74 13.55 14.24
N VAL A 107 -15.71 14.45 14.36
CA VAL A 107 -16.78 14.35 15.35
C VAL A 107 -18.07 13.98 14.64
N PRO A 108 -18.70 12.84 14.97
CA PRO A 108 -20.04 12.55 14.52
C PRO A 108 -21.02 13.43 15.32
N LEU A 109 -21.39 14.59 14.78
CA LEU A 109 -22.55 15.35 15.24
C LEU A 109 -23.76 14.91 14.43
N PHE A 110 -24.93 14.88 15.07
CA PHE A 110 -26.17 14.41 14.45
C PHE A 110 -26.41 15.11 13.10
N MET A 111 -26.46 14.32 12.02
CA MET A 111 -26.56 14.75 10.61
C MET A 111 -25.41 15.58 10.00
N MET A 112 -24.37 15.96 10.73
CA MET A 112 -23.24 16.76 10.20
C MET A 112 -21.88 16.16 10.58
N ARG A 113 -20.98 16.02 9.59
CA ARG A 113 -19.60 15.57 9.81
C ARG A 113 -18.71 16.80 9.96
N PHE A 114 -18.29 17.10 11.19
CA PHE A 114 -17.23 18.08 11.41
C PHE A 114 -15.90 17.35 11.44
N GLY A 115 -15.12 17.56 10.38
CA GLY A 115 -13.78 17.03 10.23
C GLY A 115 -12.77 18.18 10.28
N GLN A 116 -11.67 17.97 10.99
CA GLN A 116 -10.50 18.83 10.93
C GLN A 116 -9.29 17.99 10.50
N SER A 117 -8.42 18.58 9.69
CA SER A 117 -7.13 17.99 9.33
C SER A 117 -6.03 19.02 9.58
N ASN A 118 -4.90 18.56 10.11
CA ASN A 118 -3.68 19.34 10.21
C ASN A 118 -2.58 18.62 9.46
N LEU A 119 -1.85 19.37 8.63
CA LEU A 119 -0.72 18.88 7.85
C LEU A 119 0.55 19.54 8.36
N TYR A 120 1.53 18.72 8.74
CA TYR A 120 2.84 19.16 9.19
C TYR A 120 3.91 18.67 8.22
N LYS A 121 4.94 19.48 8.05
CA LYS A 121 6.09 19.16 7.20
C LYS A 121 7.40 19.31 7.96
N SER A 122 8.27 18.33 7.85
CA SER A 122 9.69 18.40 8.21
C SER A 122 10.55 18.37 6.94
N GLU A 123 11.71 19.01 7.01
CA GLU A 123 12.74 19.05 5.96
C GLU A 123 14.11 18.59 6.49
N ASP A 124 14.13 18.03 7.71
CA ASP A 124 15.32 17.73 8.48
C ASP A 124 15.26 16.33 9.13
N TYR A 125 14.62 15.38 8.44
CA TYR A 125 14.44 13.99 8.87
C TYR A 125 13.59 13.84 10.13
N GLY A 126 12.62 14.74 10.34
CA GLY A 126 11.68 14.71 11.45
C GLY A 126 12.20 15.33 12.74
N LYS A 127 13.29 16.12 12.70
CA LYS A 127 13.78 16.82 13.90
C LYS A 127 12.89 18.00 14.24
N THR A 128 12.44 18.75 13.24
CA THR A 128 11.52 19.87 13.41
C THR A 128 10.36 19.79 12.41
N PHE A 129 9.19 20.29 12.80
CA PHE A 129 8.01 20.32 11.96
C PHE A 129 7.38 21.71 11.92
N LYS A 130 6.86 22.07 10.75
CA LYS A 130 6.06 23.27 10.52
C LYS A 130 4.63 22.89 10.21
N ASP A 131 3.66 23.60 10.79
CA ASP A 131 2.26 23.49 10.39
C ASP A 131 2.06 24.16 9.02
N VAL A 132 1.68 23.35 8.04
CA VAL A 132 1.43 23.74 6.65
C VAL A 132 -0.01 23.47 6.23
N THR A 133 -0.93 23.36 7.19
CA THR A 133 -2.37 23.09 6.96
C THR A 133 -3.03 24.11 6.03
N HIS A 134 -2.54 25.35 6.02
CA HIS A 134 -3.02 26.40 5.12
C HIS A 134 -2.81 26.05 3.64
N LEU A 135 -1.83 25.21 3.28
CA LEU A 135 -1.59 24.78 1.90
C LEU A 135 -2.71 23.90 1.34
N ILE A 136 -3.44 23.20 2.21
CA ILE A 136 -4.63 22.42 1.84
C ILE A 136 -5.93 23.19 2.15
N ASN A 137 -5.83 24.51 2.33
CA ASN A 137 -6.93 25.40 2.68
C ASN A 137 -7.78 24.91 3.87
N HIS A 138 -7.14 24.26 4.85
CA HIS A 138 -7.81 23.65 6.02
C HIS A 138 -8.92 22.64 5.65
N THR A 139 -8.82 22.04 4.47
CA THR A 139 -9.78 21.03 3.99
C THR A 139 -9.61 19.75 4.78
N PHE A 140 -10.71 19.08 5.09
CA PHE A 140 -10.66 17.75 5.70
C PHE A 140 -10.12 16.72 4.70
N ILE A 141 -9.07 15.99 5.10
CA ILE A 141 -8.44 14.95 4.29
C ILE A 141 -8.96 13.58 4.74
N GLN A 142 -9.37 12.77 3.77
CA GLN A 142 -9.85 11.41 3.97
C GLN A 142 -8.66 10.48 4.26
N SER A 143 -8.50 10.10 5.53
CA SER A 143 -7.33 9.34 5.99
C SER A 143 -7.31 7.91 5.43
N GLU A 144 -8.43 7.37 4.96
CA GLU A 144 -8.52 6.07 4.28
C GLU A 144 -7.72 6.01 2.98
N PHE A 145 -7.53 7.14 2.29
CA PHE A 145 -6.68 7.21 1.11
C PHE A 145 -5.22 7.49 1.44
N GLY A 146 -4.92 7.96 2.66
CA GLY A 146 -3.56 8.30 3.10
C GLY A 146 -2.83 9.29 2.17
N PHE A 147 -1.50 9.23 2.17
CA PHE A 147 -0.66 9.96 1.22
C PHE A 147 -0.37 9.10 -0.01
N ALA A 148 -0.68 9.60 -1.20
CA ALA A 148 -0.21 8.95 -2.43
C ALA A 148 1.12 9.60 -2.86
N ILE A 149 2.23 8.94 -2.51
CA ILE A 149 3.60 9.37 -2.83
C ILE A 149 4.04 8.72 -4.15
N SER A 150 4.69 9.48 -5.03
CA SER A 150 5.17 8.93 -6.29
C SER A 150 6.33 7.94 -6.10
N PRO A 151 6.34 6.82 -6.85
CA PRO A 151 7.41 5.82 -6.75
C PRO A 151 8.73 6.27 -7.35
N ASP A 152 8.74 7.33 -8.18
CA ASP A 152 9.94 7.88 -8.82
C ASP A 152 10.74 8.86 -7.91
N HIS A 153 10.31 9.03 -6.65
CA HIS A 153 10.92 9.96 -5.70
C HIS A 153 10.95 11.44 -6.16
N SER A 154 10.16 11.81 -7.17
CA SER A 154 10.15 13.16 -7.77
C SER A 154 9.54 14.25 -6.89
N GLY A 155 9.22 13.94 -5.63
CA GLY A 155 8.57 14.87 -4.71
C GLY A 155 7.07 15.04 -4.94
N LYS A 156 6.46 14.21 -5.80
CA LYS A 156 5.03 14.26 -6.06
C LYS A 156 4.23 13.61 -4.92
N VAL A 157 3.24 14.36 -4.43
CA VAL A 157 2.35 13.95 -3.34
C VAL A 157 0.93 14.32 -3.69
N ILE A 158 0.01 13.39 -3.42
CA ILE A 158 -1.43 13.62 -3.55
C ILE A 158 -2.10 13.37 -2.20
N LEU A 159 -3.00 14.27 -1.83
CA LEU A 159 -3.95 14.13 -0.73
C LEU A 159 -5.37 14.25 -1.28
N THR A 160 -6.29 13.42 -0.78
CA THR A 160 -7.70 13.44 -1.16
C THR A 160 -8.53 14.00 -0.02
N GLY A 161 -9.23 15.10 -0.25
CA GLY A 161 -10.10 15.77 0.72
C GLY A 161 -11.57 15.77 0.31
N ASP A 162 -12.42 15.94 1.33
CA ASP A 162 -13.87 16.06 1.20
C ASP A 162 -14.29 17.53 1.35
N VAL A 163 -15.22 17.99 0.52
CA VAL A 163 -15.80 19.33 0.59
C VAL A 163 -17.23 19.22 1.12
N SER A 164 -17.37 19.50 2.41
CA SER A 164 -18.51 19.18 3.27
C SER A 164 -19.87 19.78 2.87
N ASP A 165 -19.93 20.73 1.94
CA ASP A 165 -21.15 21.52 1.70
C ASP A 165 -21.89 21.18 0.39
N VAL A 166 -21.24 20.53 -0.57
CA VAL A 166 -21.84 20.26 -1.92
C VAL A 166 -21.57 18.82 -2.40
N GLY A 167 -20.95 17.97 -1.58
CA GLY A 167 -20.71 16.56 -1.92
C GLY A 167 -19.64 16.36 -3.00
N GLY A 168 -18.61 17.21 -3.00
CA GLY A 168 -17.51 17.17 -3.96
C GLY A 168 -16.21 16.71 -3.31
N PHE A 169 -15.43 15.91 -4.04
CA PHE A 169 -14.08 15.53 -3.62
C PHE A 169 -13.05 16.44 -4.26
N LYS A 170 -12.00 16.76 -3.50
CA LYS A 170 -10.90 17.61 -3.94
C LYS A 170 -9.58 16.86 -3.81
N LEU A 171 -8.76 17.00 -4.82
CA LEU A 171 -7.40 16.50 -4.87
C LEU A 171 -6.44 17.65 -4.56
N PHE A 172 -5.55 17.50 -3.59
CA PHE A 172 -4.45 18.42 -3.35
C PHE A 172 -3.16 17.79 -3.86
N ARG A 173 -2.50 18.48 -4.78
CA ARG A 173 -1.36 17.94 -5.52
C ARG A 173 -0.11 18.78 -5.33
N SER A 174 0.96 18.15 -4.89
CA SER A 174 2.29 18.76 -4.82
C SER A 174 3.22 18.07 -5.81
N GLN A 175 4.10 18.83 -6.45
CA GLN A 175 5.19 18.34 -7.30
C GLN A 175 6.57 18.75 -6.76
N ASP A 176 6.60 19.31 -5.54
CA ASP A 176 7.73 20.02 -4.96
C ASP A 176 7.95 19.62 -3.50
N PHE A 177 7.81 18.32 -3.22
CA PHE A 177 8.06 17.73 -1.91
C PHE A 177 7.15 18.33 -0.80
N GLY A 178 5.89 18.62 -1.15
CA GLY A 178 4.92 19.22 -0.24
C GLY A 178 5.18 20.68 0.11
N LEU A 179 5.96 21.43 -0.69
CA LEU A 179 6.14 22.88 -0.52
C LEU A 179 4.89 23.66 -0.94
N THR A 180 4.25 23.25 -2.04
CA THR A 180 3.01 23.85 -2.54
C THR A 180 2.00 22.76 -2.89
N PHE A 181 0.71 23.07 -2.73
CA PHE A 181 -0.38 22.18 -3.11
C PHE A 181 -1.35 22.91 -4.03
N VAL A 182 -1.61 22.32 -5.19
CA VAL A 182 -2.60 22.78 -6.15
C VAL A 182 -3.89 21.98 -5.96
N PRO A 183 -5.02 22.62 -5.61
CA PRO A 183 -6.30 21.94 -5.51
C PRO A 183 -6.86 21.59 -6.90
N THR A 184 -7.60 20.50 -7.01
CA THR A 184 -8.33 20.11 -8.22
C THR A 184 -9.62 19.42 -7.82
N ASP A 185 -10.75 19.91 -8.32
CA ASP A 185 -12.05 19.29 -8.08
C ASP A 185 -12.18 18.01 -8.90
N LEU A 186 -12.60 16.92 -8.26
CA LEU A 186 -12.78 15.63 -8.92
C LEU A 186 -14.19 15.53 -9.52
N PRO A 187 -14.34 15.05 -10.77
CA PRO A 187 -15.65 14.83 -11.38
C PRO A 187 -16.34 13.53 -10.91
N PHE A 188 -15.77 12.86 -9.90
CA PHE A 188 -16.25 11.59 -9.34
C PHE A 188 -15.86 11.49 -7.86
N GLU A 189 -16.56 10.62 -7.13
CA GLU A 189 -16.19 10.21 -5.78
C GLU A 189 -15.23 9.00 -5.85
N PRO A 190 -13.99 9.11 -5.34
CA PRO A 190 -12.99 8.05 -5.40
C PRO A 190 -13.33 6.89 -4.46
N LEU A 191 -13.09 5.67 -4.92
CA LEU A 191 -13.24 4.43 -4.14
C LEU A 191 -11.90 3.92 -3.62
N ILE A 192 -10.81 4.16 -4.35
CA ILE A 192 -9.45 3.73 -3.99
C ILE A 192 -8.48 4.91 -4.07
N GLN A 193 -7.33 4.76 -3.41
CA GLN A 193 -6.22 5.71 -3.54
C GLN A 193 -5.78 5.84 -5.01
N MET A 194 -5.37 7.04 -5.42
CA MET A 194 -4.80 7.29 -6.75
C MET A 194 -3.55 6.45 -6.97
N LEU A 195 -3.51 5.70 -8.07
CA LEU A 195 -2.41 4.81 -8.40
C LEU A 195 -1.50 5.46 -9.45
N TYR A 196 -0.26 5.74 -9.08
CA TYR A 196 0.78 6.20 -10.00
C TYR A 196 1.17 5.11 -10.99
N ASN A 197 1.29 5.48 -12.27
CA ASN A 197 1.97 4.64 -13.23
C ASN A 197 3.48 4.61 -12.88
N PRO A 198 4.07 3.44 -12.59
CA PRO A 198 5.49 3.34 -12.24
C PRO A 198 6.43 3.82 -13.36
N GLY A 199 6.00 3.77 -14.63
CA GLY A 199 6.80 4.23 -15.78
C GLY A 199 6.69 5.72 -16.08
N ASP A 200 5.64 6.39 -15.59
CA ASP A 200 5.42 7.83 -15.73
C ASP A 200 4.50 8.33 -14.61
N CYS A 201 5.09 8.96 -13.59
CA CYS A 201 4.33 9.39 -12.41
C CYS A 201 3.43 10.61 -12.64
N ASN A 202 3.32 11.15 -13.87
CA ASN A 202 2.25 12.07 -14.23
C ASN A 202 0.96 11.34 -14.60
N THR A 203 1.05 10.07 -15.00
CA THR A 203 -0.12 9.28 -15.35
C THR A 203 -0.68 8.56 -14.11
N LEU A 204 -1.98 8.73 -13.84
CA LEU A 204 -2.67 8.20 -12.67
C LEU A 204 -3.94 7.45 -13.08
N VAL A 205 -4.28 6.37 -12.37
CA VAL A 205 -5.60 5.74 -12.44
C VAL A 205 -6.24 5.61 -11.07
N THR A 206 -7.58 5.59 -11.06
CA THR A 206 -8.36 5.29 -9.87
C THR A 206 -9.72 4.70 -10.25
N LEU A 207 -10.44 4.19 -9.26
CA LEU A 207 -11.83 3.77 -9.39
C LEU A 207 -12.73 4.75 -8.65
N SER A 208 -13.91 5.03 -9.20
CA SER A 208 -14.97 5.71 -8.47
C SER A 208 -15.86 4.72 -7.70
N ILE A 209 -16.72 5.23 -6.82
CA ILE A 209 -17.74 4.41 -6.14
C ILE A 209 -18.76 3.78 -7.10
N MET A 210 -18.90 4.35 -8.31
CA MET A 210 -19.70 3.80 -9.40
C MET A 210 -18.98 2.69 -10.16
N LEU A 211 -17.78 2.28 -9.69
CA LEU A 211 -16.91 1.30 -10.32
C LEU A 211 -16.41 1.76 -11.70
N ASP A 212 -16.35 3.06 -11.93
CA ASP A 212 -15.79 3.60 -13.16
C ASP A 212 -14.28 3.72 -13.05
N LEU A 213 -13.57 3.33 -14.11
CA LEU A 213 -12.13 3.52 -14.23
C LEU A 213 -11.84 4.89 -14.81
N TRP A 214 -11.17 5.71 -14.01
CA TRP A 214 -10.75 7.06 -14.36
C TRP A 214 -9.24 7.14 -14.55
N LEU A 215 -8.82 7.93 -15.53
CA LEU A 215 -7.43 8.16 -15.88
C LEU A 215 -7.15 9.66 -15.93
N SER A 216 -5.97 10.04 -15.43
CA SER A 216 -5.34 11.33 -15.66
C SER A 216 -3.97 11.14 -16.26
N GLU A 217 -3.58 11.99 -17.21
CA GLU A 217 -2.27 11.99 -17.88
C GLU A 217 -1.43 13.23 -17.49
N ASP A 218 -1.96 14.08 -16.61
CA ASP A 218 -1.40 15.40 -16.24
C ASP A 218 -1.29 15.59 -14.72
N PHE A 219 -0.92 14.50 -14.04
CA PHE A 219 -0.78 14.41 -12.59
C PHE A 219 -2.06 14.84 -11.88
N GLY A 220 -3.21 14.35 -12.31
CA GLY A 220 -4.50 14.55 -11.65
C GLY A 220 -5.13 15.92 -11.84
N ALA A 221 -4.66 16.74 -12.80
CA ALA A 221 -5.26 18.04 -13.09
C ALA A 221 -6.55 17.89 -13.91
N THR A 222 -6.58 16.95 -14.85
CA THR A 222 -7.76 16.58 -15.62
C THR A 222 -7.97 15.07 -15.59
N TRP A 223 -9.24 14.66 -15.67
CA TRP A 223 -9.64 13.27 -15.55
C TRP A 223 -10.62 12.90 -16.67
N ARG A 224 -10.44 11.70 -17.22
CA ARG A 224 -11.39 11.10 -18.16
C ARG A 224 -11.75 9.69 -17.73
N LYS A 225 -13.02 9.36 -17.83
CA LYS A 225 -13.52 8.01 -17.67
C LYS A 225 -13.10 7.18 -18.89
N ILE A 226 -12.54 6.00 -18.67
CA ILE A 226 -12.06 5.13 -19.75
C ILE A 226 -12.80 3.79 -19.81
N HIS A 227 -13.43 3.34 -18.73
CA HIS A 227 -14.21 2.11 -18.74
C HIS A 227 -15.21 2.08 -17.57
N ASP A 228 -16.38 1.46 -17.78
CA ASP A 228 -17.41 1.24 -16.76
C ASP A 228 -17.22 -0.09 -16.00
N SER A 229 -17.84 -0.26 -14.83
CA SER A 229 -17.98 -1.58 -14.18
C SER A 229 -16.66 -2.33 -13.94
N VAL A 230 -15.64 -1.63 -13.46
CA VAL A 230 -14.31 -2.16 -13.16
C VAL A 230 -14.21 -2.55 -11.68
N CYS A 231 -13.81 -3.79 -11.43
CA CYS A 231 -13.74 -4.38 -10.09
C CYS A 231 -12.36 -4.30 -9.45
N LEU A 232 -11.32 -4.33 -10.27
CA LEU A 232 -9.93 -4.28 -9.83
C LEU A 232 -9.10 -3.72 -10.97
N VAL A 233 -8.13 -2.86 -10.64
CA VAL A 233 -7.20 -2.27 -11.60
C VAL A 233 -5.77 -2.33 -11.07
N ARG A 234 -4.81 -2.56 -11.97
CA ARG A 234 -3.38 -2.50 -11.69
C ARG A 234 -2.62 -1.93 -12.89
N TRP A 235 -1.55 -1.20 -12.60
CA TRP A 235 -0.54 -0.88 -13.58
C TRP A 235 0.29 -2.12 -13.91
N GLY A 236 0.50 -2.35 -15.20
CA GLY A 236 1.38 -3.36 -15.74
C GLY A 236 2.59 -2.75 -16.46
N PRO A 237 3.47 -3.61 -17.01
CA PRO A 237 4.66 -3.15 -17.71
C PRO A 237 4.31 -2.30 -18.94
N LYS A 238 5.25 -1.44 -19.36
CA LYS A 238 5.11 -0.58 -20.54
C LYS A 238 3.84 0.30 -20.48
N ASN A 239 3.56 0.89 -19.31
CA ASN A 239 2.44 1.81 -19.09
C ASN A 239 1.06 1.22 -19.42
N SER A 240 0.92 -0.12 -19.37
CA SER A 240 -0.36 -0.76 -19.67
C SER A 240 -1.23 -0.88 -18.42
N ILE A 241 -2.54 -0.81 -18.60
CA ILE A 241 -3.52 -0.92 -17.51
C ILE A 241 -4.21 -2.27 -17.65
N TYR A 242 -4.16 -3.06 -16.59
CA TYR A 242 -4.88 -4.33 -16.47
C TYR A 242 -6.03 -4.15 -15.50
N PHE A 243 -7.20 -4.66 -15.85
CA PHE A 243 -8.36 -4.55 -14.99
C PHE A 243 -9.36 -5.67 -15.23
N THR A 244 -10.13 -5.99 -14.20
CA THR A 244 -11.26 -6.93 -14.31
C THR A 244 -12.57 -6.18 -14.38
N THR A 245 -13.49 -6.65 -15.22
CA THR A 245 -14.82 -6.05 -15.40
C THR A 245 -15.89 -7.13 -15.51
N ASN A 246 -17.14 -6.74 -15.27
CA ASN A 246 -18.32 -7.58 -15.49
C ASN A 246 -19.36 -6.78 -16.30
N TYR A 247 -19.93 -7.39 -17.34
CA TYR A 247 -21.01 -6.78 -18.13
C TYR A 247 -22.27 -6.47 -17.31
N ASN A 248 -22.50 -7.21 -16.23
CA ASN A 248 -23.66 -7.01 -15.36
C ASN A 248 -23.46 -5.90 -14.31
N GLY A 249 -22.30 -5.23 -14.28
CA GLY A 249 -21.98 -4.17 -13.31
C GLY A 249 -21.68 -4.65 -11.89
N SER A 250 -21.78 -5.96 -11.62
CA SER A 250 -21.56 -6.55 -10.28
C SER A 250 -20.15 -7.13 -10.14
N CYS A 251 -19.39 -6.63 -9.17
CA CYS A 251 -18.11 -7.24 -8.77
C CYS A 251 -18.27 -8.44 -7.82
N LYS A 252 -19.51 -8.84 -7.53
CA LYS A 252 -19.80 -10.00 -6.67
C LYS A 252 -19.77 -11.31 -7.45
N ASP A 253 -19.92 -11.27 -8.77
CA ASP A 253 -19.94 -12.45 -9.65
C ASP A 253 -18.51 -12.95 -9.93
N LYS A 254 -17.76 -13.20 -8.87
CA LYS A 254 -16.38 -13.67 -8.98
C LYS A 254 -16.38 -15.05 -9.65
N GLY A 255 -15.48 -15.22 -10.62
CA GLY A 255 -15.44 -16.41 -11.48
C GLY A 255 -16.15 -16.21 -12.82
N MET A 256 -16.81 -15.06 -13.01
CA MET A 256 -17.44 -14.66 -14.29
C MET A 256 -16.89 -13.34 -14.84
N LEU A 257 -15.81 -12.80 -14.24
CA LEU A 257 -15.21 -11.54 -14.68
C LEU A 257 -14.40 -11.74 -15.97
N GLU A 258 -14.23 -10.66 -16.73
CA GLU A 258 -13.27 -10.58 -17.82
C GLU A 258 -12.04 -9.80 -17.35
N LEU A 259 -10.85 -10.36 -17.60
CA LEU A 259 -9.60 -9.62 -17.49
C LEU A 259 -9.31 -8.92 -18.81
N LYS A 260 -9.29 -7.59 -18.78
CA LYS A 260 -8.97 -6.74 -19.92
C LYS A 260 -7.66 -6.00 -19.71
N LYS A 261 -7.06 -5.58 -20.81
CA LYS A 261 -5.89 -4.72 -20.86
C LYS A 261 -6.07 -3.61 -21.88
N THR A 262 -5.55 -2.44 -21.55
CA THR A 262 -5.26 -1.39 -22.52
C THR A 262 -3.78 -0.99 -22.48
N ALA A 263 -3.19 -0.72 -23.63
CA ALA A 263 -1.82 -0.24 -23.77
C ALA A 263 -1.76 1.18 -24.39
N ASP A 264 -2.92 1.78 -24.66
CA ASP A 264 -3.10 3.08 -25.28
C ASP A 264 -4.02 3.96 -24.44
N TYR A 265 -4.00 3.73 -23.12
CA TYR A 265 -4.74 4.49 -22.13
C TYR A 265 -6.25 4.55 -22.40
N GLY A 266 -6.82 3.43 -22.83
CA GLY A 266 -8.26 3.24 -22.99
C GLY A 266 -8.82 3.66 -24.34
N ARG A 267 -7.98 3.85 -25.37
CA ARG A 267 -8.47 4.01 -26.76
C ARG A 267 -8.88 2.66 -27.34
N SER A 268 -8.19 1.59 -26.97
CA SER A 268 -8.54 0.21 -27.30
C SER A 268 -8.38 -0.71 -26.10
N PHE A 269 -9.13 -1.81 -26.12
CA PHE A 269 -9.14 -2.81 -25.05
C PHE A 269 -8.99 -4.20 -25.65
N GLN A 270 -8.17 -5.01 -25.01
CA GLN A 270 -7.98 -6.42 -25.33
C GLN A 270 -8.43 -7.28 -24.14
N THR A 271 -9.36 -8.19 -24.37
CA THR A 271 -9.70 -9.24 -23.39
C THR A 271 -8.59 -10.29 -23.39
N ILE A 272 -7.97 -10.51 -22.23
CA ILE A 272 -6.88 -11.47 -22.02
C ILE A 272 -7.43 -12.81 -21.53
N ALA A 273 -8.41 -12.78 -20.64
CA ALA A 273 -9.03 -13.97 -20.07
C ALA A 273 -10.49 -13.70 -19.69
N THR A 274 -11.30 -14.75 -19.66
CA THR A 274 -12.71 -14.72 -19.26
C THR A 274 -12.94 -15.71 -18.13
N ARG A 275 -14.07 -15.61 -17.42
CA ARG A 275 -14.36 -16.45 -16.23
C ARG A 275 -13.30 -16.33 -15.14
N VAL A 276 -12.82 -15.11 -14.95
CA VAL A 276 -11.78 -14.76 -13.98
C VAL A 276 -12.44 -14.48 -12.63
N PHE A 277 -11.82 -15.00 -11.57
CA PHE A 277 -12.16 -14.68 -10.18
C PHE A 277 -11.41 -13.44 -9.71
N SER A 278 -10.11 -13.39 -9.96
CA SER A 278 -9.22 -12.26 -9.67
C SER A 278 -7.92 -12.39 -10.46
N PHE A 279 -7.10 -11.35 -10.48
CA PHE A 279 -5.77 -11.37 -11.09
C PHE A 279 -4.74 -10.67 -10.20
N VAL A 280 -3.47 -11.03 -10.37
CA VAL A 280 -2.34 -10.34 -9.77
C VAL A 280 -1.19 -10.25 -10.76
N LEU A 281 -0.43 -9.16 -10.67
CA LEU A 281 0.80 -8.96 -11.44
C LEU A 281 2.00 -9.18 -10.52
N GLY A 282 2.95 -10.00 -10.94
CA GLY A 282 4.15 -10.31 -10.19
C GLY A 282 5.37 -10.38 -11.11
N GLY A 283 6.24 -9.37 -11.04
CA GLY A 283 7.37 -9.24 -11.96
C GLY A 283 6.89 -9.16 -13.42
N ALA A 284 7.41 -10.04 -14.27
CA ALA A 284 7.01 -10.13 -15.68
C ALA A 284 5.72 -10.94 -15.91
N LEU A 285 5.15 -11.55 -14.86
CA LEU A 285 4.05 -12.50 -14.97
C LEU A 285 2.71 -11.88 -14.57
N CYS A 286 1.66 -12.31 -15.27
CA CYS A 286 0.27 -12.03 -14.93
C CYS A 286 -0.40 -13.34 -14.55
N PHE A 287 -0.83 -13.48 -13.30
CA PHE A 287 -1.54 -14.64 -12.80
C PHE A 287 -3.04 -14.32 -12.72
N CYS A 288 -3.88 -15.24 -13.19
CA CYS A 288 -5.33 -15.13 -13.08
C CYS A 288 -5.90 -16.42 -12.51
N LEU A 289 -6.82 -16.29 -11.56
CA LEU A 289 -7.55 -17.42 -10.99
C LEU A 289 -8.83 -17.61 -11.80
N HIS A 290 -8.99 -18.80 -12.39
CA HIS A 290 -10.22 -19.18 -13.07
C HIS A 290 -11.10 -20.00 -12.13
N HIS A 291 -12.42 -19.89 -12.33
CA HIS A 291 -13.36 -20.80 -11.70
C HIS A 291 -13.72 -21.92 -12.69
N ASP A 292 -13.06 -23.08 -12.57
CA ASP A 292 -13.47 -24.28 -13.30
C ASP A 292 -14.56 -25.01 -12.50
N TRP A 293 -15.80 -24.94 -12.98
CA TRP A 293 -16.83 -25.90 -12.59
C TRP A 293 -16.63 -27.17 -13.42
N GLN A 294 -15.92 -28.16 -12.88
CA GLN A 294 -16.10 -29.55 -13.30
C GLN A 294 -17.35 -30.07 -12.59
N GLY A 295 -18.49 -30.00 -13.28
CA GLY A 295 -19.66 -30.73 -12.85
C GLY A 295 -19.38 -32.22 -13.04
N ASP A 296 -19.24 -32.95 -11.94
CA ASP A 296 -19.41 -34.40 -11.97
C ASP A 296 -20.84 -34.68 -12.45
N THR A 297 -20.97 -35.09 -13.71
CA THR A 297 -22.15 -35.79 -14.17
C THR A 297 -22.19 -37.14 -13.46
N ALA A 298 -23.11 -37.30 -12.51
CA ALA A 298 -23.56 -38.57 -11.98
C ALA A 298 -25.08 -38.68 -12.17
#